data_AF-A0A8J6W756-F1
#
_entry.id   AF-A0A8J6W756-F1
#
_cell.length_a   1.000
_cell.length_b   1.000
_cell.length_c   1.000
_cell.angle_alpha   90.00
_cell.angle_beta   90.00
_cell.angle_gamma   90.00
#
_symmetry.space_group_name_H-M   'P 1'
#
loop_
_entity.id
_entity.type
_entity.pdbx_description
1 polymer ?
#
loop_
_entity_poly.entity_id
_entity_poly.type
_entity_poly.pdbx_seq_one_letter_code
_entity_poly.pdbx_strand_id
1 'polypeptide(L)'
;MTNATNTPPKQPANHGPSYDLVQEFVTAVSYLLMPDEFKGTALYKFLIRFAQQWHIANIDLDDVVIEGIKRGVEYILKHDQPIKKPEVWLRQVCLNILRGKVDTTIKDERKVAMATQLAQHPKNPLMESELIEQLEYLEVALNRLSKDDQELIRMKFLYRKTYEQIRQHYKYIAASEDVVVPSAQALRKRESRALERLRKVFLELYEGGASKFY
;
A
#
# COMPACT_ATOMS: atom_id res chain seq x y z
N MET A 1 -7.54 53.63 43.23
CA MET A 1 -8.15 52.37 43.72
C MET A 1 -9.12 51.87 42.66
N THR A 2 -8.71 50.89 41.85
CA THR A 2 -9.59 50.14 40.94
C THR A 2 -8.97 48.74 40.79
N ASN A 3 -9.46 47.79 41.59
CA ASN A 3 -9.06 46.39 41.49
C ASN A 3 -9.84 45.75 40.33
N ALA A 4 -9.14 45.39 39.27
CA ALA A 4 -9.66 44.56 38.20
C ALA A 4 -9.62 43.10 38.66
N THR A 5 -10.78 42.54 38.97
CA THR A 5 -10.99 41.11 39.21
C THR A 5 -10.91 40.37 37.87
N ASN A 6 -9.72 39.83 37.57
CA ASN A 6 -9.54 38.83 36.52
C ASN A 6 -10.21 37.53 36.97
N THR A 7 -11.47 37.34 36.60
CA THR A 7 -12.14 36.05 36.67
C THR A 7 -11.68 35.23 35.45
N PRO A 8 -11.00 34.08 35.61
CA PRO A 8 -10.68 33.24 34.46
C PRO A 8 -11.99 32.64 33.89
N PRO A 9 -12.09 32.46 32.56
CA PRO A 9 -13.27 31.89 31.95
C PRO A 9 -13.45 30.46 32.45
N LYS A 10 -14.60 30.19 33.10
CA LYS A 10 -15.07 28.84 33.37
C LYS A 10 -15.15 28.09 32.04
N GLN A 11 -14.24 27.14 31.83
CA GLN A 11 -14.41 26.10 30.83
C GLN A 11 -15.75 25.40 31.10
N PRO A 12 -16.57 25.12 30.08
CA PRO A 12 -17.82 24.39 30.29
C PRO A 12 -17.47 22.94 30.63
N ALA A 13 -17.46 22.63 31.93
CA ALA A 13 -17.48 21.27 32.44
C ALA A 13 -18.86 20.66 32.11
N ASN A 14 -18.95 20.05 30.94
CA ASN A 14 -20.02 19.13 30.61
C ASN A 14 -19.38 17.87 30.02
N HIS A 15 -18.56 17.20 30.85
CA HIS A 15 -18.04 15.88 30.55
C HIS A 15 -19.17 14.88 30.81
N GLY A 16 -19.82 14.42 29.74
CA GLY A 16 -20.78 13.32 29.85
C GLY A 16 -20.06 12.04 30.33
N PRO A 17 -20.79 11.09 30.95
CA PRO A 17 -20.22 9.85 31.49
C PRO A 17 -19.39 9.07 30.46
N SER A 18 -19.74 9.15 29.17
CA SER A 18 -18.99 8.50 28.09
C SER A 18 -17.58 9.07 27.87
N TYR A 19 -17.34 10.34 28.20
CA TYR A 19 -16.03 10.98 28.02
C TYR A 19 -15.01 10.47 29.04
N ASP A 20 -15.44 10.27 30.28
CA ASP A 20 -14.61 9.70 31.35
C ASP A 20 -14.24 8.25 31.02
N LEU A 21 -15.20 7.46 30.51
CA LEU A 21 -14.96 6.09 30.05
C LEU A 21 -13.98 6.01 28.88
N VAL A 22 -14.06 6.95 27.92
CA VAL A 22 -13.09 7.08 26.82
C VAL A 22 -11.71 7.40 27.38
N GLN A 23 -11.63 8.34 28.33
CA GLN A 23 -10.36 8.74 28.92
C GLN A 23 -9.70 7.59 29.69
N GLU A 24 -10.47 6.80 30.43
CA GLU A 24 -9.99 5.59 31.12
C GLU A 24 -9.46 4.55 30.12
N PHE A 25 -10.18 4.32 29.02
CA PHE A 25 -9.75 3.39 27.98
C PHE A 25 -8.46 3.85 27.29
N VAL A 26 -8.41 5.11 26.84
CA VAL A 26 -7.22 5.67 26.16
C VAL A 26 -6.02 5.64 27.09
N THR A 27 -6.20 5.98 28.36
CA THR A 27 -5.14 5.92 29.38
C THR A 27 -4.61 4.48 29.51
N ALA A 28 -5.50 3.50 29.69
CA ALA A 28 -5.11 2.10 29.80
C ALA A 28 -4.34 1.58 28.57
N VAL A 29 -4.77 1.99 27.36
CA VAL A 29 -4.08 1.63 26.11
C VAL A 29 -2.76 2.37 25.92
N SER A 30 -2.64 3.60 26.40
CA SER A 30 -1.40 4.37 26.34
C SER A 30 -0.29 3.69 27.14
N TYR A 31 -0.60 3.18 28.33
CA TYR A 31 0.33 2.35 29.12
C TYR A 31 0.76 1.10 28.37
N LEU A 32 -0.16 0.46 27.64
CA LEU A 32 0.12 -0.72 26.81
C LEU A 32 0.98 -0.44 25.59
N LEU A 33 1.24 0.82 25.23
CA LEU A 33 1.99 1.23 24.05
C LEU A 33 3.29 1.97 24.37
N MET A 34 3.60 2.17 25.67
CA MET A 34 4.84 2.81 26.06
C MET A 34 6.06 1.94 25.68
N PRO A 35 7.09 2.52 25.05
CA PRO A 35 8.27 1.78 24.59
C PRO A 35 9.11 1.19 25.74
N ASP A 36 8.97 1.75 26.95
CA ASP A 36 9.76 1.41 28.12
C ASP A 36 9.12 0.29 28.97
N GLU A 37 7.90 -0.14 28.64
CA GLU A 37 7.22 -1.25 29.30
C GLU A 37 7.23 -2.53 28.44
N PHE A 38 7.56 -3.67 29.05
CA PHE A 38 7.55 -5.01 28.41
C PHE A 38 6.23 -5.30 27.67
N LYS A 39 5.11 -4.73 28.13
CA LYS A 39 3.77 -4.87 27.54
C LYS A 39 3.61 -4.10 26.22
N GLY A 40 4.29 -2.96 26.05
CA GLY A 40 4.42 -2.20 24.79
C GLY A 40 4.89 -3.05 23.63
N THR A 41 6.02 -3.71 23.84
CA THR A 41 6.58 -4.61 22.81
C THR A 41 5.74 -5.88 22.61
N ALA A 42 4.92 -6.28 23.59
CA ALA A 42 4.16 -7.53 23.52
C ALA A 42 3.04 -7.48 22.49
N LEU A 43 2.34 -6.35 22.36
CA LEU A 43 1.31 -6.17 21.32
C LEU A 43 1.94 -6.18 19.92
N TYR A 44 3.01 -5.40 19.69
CA TYR A 44 3.70 -5.39 18.40
C TYR A 44 4.28 -6.76 18.05
N LYS A 45 4.94 -7.45 18.99
CA LYS A 45 5.44 -8.83 18.78
C LYS A 45 4.30 -9.79 18.45
N PHE A 46 3.14 -9.65 19.10
CA PHE A 46 1.95 -10.43 18.80
C PHE A 46 1.48 -10.17 17.36
N LEU A 47 1.31 -8.92 16.96
CA LEU A 47 0.83 -8.56 15.62
C LEU A 47 1.83 -8.94 14.52
N ILE A 48 3.14 -8.76 14.74
CA ILE A 48 4.20 -9.18 13.81
C ILE A 48 4.13 -10.68 13.54
N ARG A 49 3.96 -11.50 14.59
CA ARG A 49 3.86 -12.96 14.43
C ARG A 49 2.69 -13.35 13.52
N PHE A 50 1.52 -12.74 13.70
CA PHE A 50 0.36 -13.02 12.86
C PHE A 50 0.52 -12.46 11.44
N ALA A 51 1.08 -11.27 11.27
CA ALA A 51 1.38 -10.72 9.95
C ALA A 51 2.33 -11.63 9.15
N GLN A 52 3.37 -12.18 9.80
CA GLN A 52 4.28 -13.15 9.21
C GLN A 52 3.60 -14.47 8.90
N GLN A 53 2.82 -15.02 9.84
CA GLN A 53 2.10 -16.28 9.66
C GLN A 53 1.08 -16.22 8.52
N TRP A 54 0.51 -15.04 8.27
CA TRP A 54 -0.45 -14.81 7.19
C TRP A 54 0.18 -14.24 5.91
N HIS A 55 1.51 -14.17 5.84
CA HIS A 55 2.28 -13.70 4.68
C HIS A 55 1.84 -12.33 4.14
N ILE A 56 1.39 -11.42 5.02
CA ILE A 56 0.91 -10.12 4.59
C ILE A 56 2.11 -9.18 4.41
N ALA A 57 2.42 -8.83 3.17
CA ALA A 57 3.50 -7.89 2.86
C ALA A 57 3.07 -6.43 3.13
N ASN A 58 4.02 -5.60 3.59
CA ASN A 58 3.87 -4.15 3.76
C ASN A 58 2.74 -3.69 4.70
N ILE A 59 2.53 -4.38 5.83
CA ILE A 59 1.64 -3.85 6.87
C ILE A 59 2.33 -2.74 7.65
N ASP A 60 1.69 -1.59 7.69
CA ASP A 60 1.89 -0.61 8.74
C ASP A 60 1.12 -1.05 10.01
N LEU A 61 1.87 -1.40 11.06
CA LEU A 61 1.31 -1.87 12.33
C LEU A 61 0.79 -0.71 13.19
N ASP A 62 1.36 0.49 13.02
CA ASP A 62 0.93 1.68 13.75
C ASP A 62 -0.49 2.04 13.30
N ASP A 63 -0.75 1.99 11.98
CA ASP A 63 -2.09 2.15 11.41
C ASP A 63 -3.11 1.17 11.98
N VAL A 64 -2.72 -0.10 12.16
CA VAL A 64 -3.61 -1.14 12.72
C VAL A 64 -3.94 -0.84 14.18
N VAL A 65 -2.96 -0.40 14.97
CA VAL A 65 -3.14 -0.05 16.38
C VAL A 65 -3.98 1.22 16.53
N ILE A 66 -3.70 2.26 15.73
CA ILE A 66 -4.46 3.52 15.71
C ILE A 66 -5.93 3.26 15.38
N GLU A 67 -6.20 2.48 14.33
CA GLU A 67 -7.56 2.09 13.95
C GLU A 67 -8.23 1.24 15.05
N GLY A 68 -7.45 0.37 15.72
CA GLY A 68 -7.93 -0.39 16.87
C GLY A 68 -8.40 0.53 18.01
N ILE A 69 -7.59 1.52 18.38
CA ILE A 69 -7.94 2.51 19.42
C ILE A 69 -9.19 3.29 19.03
N LYS A 70 -9.24 3.78 17.78
CA LYS A 70 -10.38 4.54 17.26
C LYS A 70 -11.69 3.77 17.41
N ARG A 71 -11.72 2.48 17.05
CA ARG A 71 -12.90 1.62 17.23
C ARG A 71 -13.30 1.44 18.69
N GLY A 72 -12.34 1.52 19.61
CA GLY A 72 -12.60 1.40 21.06
C GLY A 72 -13.29 2.65 21.58
N VAL A 73 -12.82 3.82 21.15
CA VAL A 73 -13.46 5.11 21.42
C VAL A 73 -14.87 5.14 20.84
N GLU A 74 -15.04 4.77 19.56
CA GLU A 74 -16.35 4.71 18.90
C GLU A 74 -17.30 3.74 19.61
N TYR A 75 -16.81 2.58 20.07
CA TYR A 75 -17.62 1.63 20.82
C TYR A 75 -18.15 2.23 22.13
N ILE A 76 -17.28 2.88 22.91
CA ILE A 76 -17.67 3.50 24.18
C ILE A 76 -18.68 4.63 23.93
N LEU A 77 -18.43 5.49 22.95
CA LEU A 77 -19.33 6.59 22.59
C LEU A 77 -20.70 6.10 22.11
N LYS A 78 -20.75 4.96 21.40
CA LYS A 78 -21.99 4.40 20.85
C LYS A 78 -22.80 3.62 21.89
N HIS A 79 -22.13 2.92 22.78
CA HIS A 79 -22.76 1.97 23.70
C HIS A 79 -22.85 2.47 25.14
N ASP A 80 -22.19 3.58 25.46
CA ASP A 80 -22.08 4.16 26.80
C ASP A 80 -21.67 3.12 27.87
N GLN A 81 -20.77 2.21 27.49
CA GLN A 81 -20.31 1.11 28.32
C GLN A 81 -18.78 1.01 28.34
N PRO A 82 -18.19 0.71 29.52
CA PRO A 82 -16.75 0.54 29.64
C PRO A 82 -16.27 -0.74 28.97
N ILE A 83 -15.09 -0.65 28.35
CA ILE A 83 -14.34 -1.82 27.90
C ILE A 83 -13.59 -2.39 29.13
N LYS A 84 -14.13 -3.45 29.73
CA LYS A 84 -13.61 -4.04 30.99
C LYS A 84 -12.17 -4.56 30.91
N LYS A 85 -11.69 -4.97 29.73
CA LYS A 85 -10.33 -5.49 29.50
C LYS A 85 -9.71 -4.84 28.25
N PRO A 86 -9.19 -3.60 28.36
CA PRO A 86 -8.69 -2.84 27.22
C PRO A 86 -7.61 -3.58 26.41
N GLU A 87 -6.70 -4.27 27.09
CA GLU A 87 -5.63 -5.04 26.44
C GLU A 87 -6.16 -6.16 25.54
N VAL A 88 -7.05 -7.01 26.08
CA VAL A 88 -7.61 -8.15 25.36
C VAL A 88 -8.48 -7.67 24.21
N TRP A 89 -9.27 -6.63 24.46
CA TRP A 89 -10.10 -5.99 23.45
C TRP A 89 -9.24 -5.47 22.29
N LEU A 90 -8.18 -4.72 22.60
CA LEU A 90 -7.32 -4.12 21.58
C LEU A 90 -6.61 -5.18 20.75
N ARG A 91 -6.06 -6.23 21.39
CA ARG A 91 -5.48 -7.38 20.69
C ARG A 91 -6.47 -8.03 19.73
N GLN A 92 -7.70 -8.27 20.18
CA GLN A 92 -8.73 -8.91 19.37
C GLN A 92 -9.14 -8.02 18.19
N VAL A 93 -9.30 -6.72 18.41
CA VAL A 93 -9.68 -5.78 17.34
C VAL A 93 -8.56 -5.60 16.32
N CYS A 94 -7.31 -5.45 16.77
CA CYS A 94 -6.16 -5.41 15.87
C CYS A 94 -6.03 -6.69 15.04
N LEU A 95 -6.26 -7.87 15.66
CA LEU A 95 -6.28 -9.15 14.95
C LEU A 95 -7.40 -9.19 13.90
N ASN A 96 -8.59 -8.70 14.22
CA ASN A 96 -9.72 -8.64 13.28
C ASN A 96 -9.43 -7.68 12.11
N ILE A 97 -8.79 -6.54 12.37
CA ILE A 97 -8.34 -5.59 11.33
C ILE A 97 -7.31 -6.27 10.43
N LEU A 98 -6.32 -6.95 11.01
CA LEU A 98 -5.33 -7.72 10.24
C LEU A 98 -5.98 -8.80 9.39
N ARG A 99 -6.91 -9.58 9.96
CA ARG A 99 -7.67 -10.61 9.22
C ARG A 99 -8.50 -10.00 8.09
N GLY A 100 -9.12 -8.85 8.31
CA GLY A 100 -9.82 -8.11 7.25
C GLY A 100 -8.87 -7.70 6.11
N LYS A 101 -7.64 -7.29 6.43
CA LYS A 101 -6.59 -7.01 5.43
C LYS A 101 -6.19 -8.30 4.69
N VAL A 102 -6.03 -9.44 5.36
CA VAL A 102 -5.83 -10.76 4.70
C VAL A 102 -6.96 -11.08 3.75
N ASP A 103 -8.21 -10.98 4.19
CA ASP A 103 -9.37 -11.30 3.35
C ASP A 103 -9.45 -10.38 2.13
N THR A 104 -9.03 -9.12 2.27
CA THR A 104 -8.96 -8.17 1.16
C THR A 104 -7.83 -8.54 0.21
N THR A 105 -6.63 -8.84 0.71
CA THR A 105 -5.50 -9.32 -0.10
C THR A 105 -5.82 -10.62 -0.81
N ILE A 106 -6.41 -11.62 -0.13
CA ILE A 106 -6.84 -12.89 -0.75
C ILE A 106 -7.96 -12.64 -1.76
N LYS A 107 -8.91 -11.74 -1.48
CA LYS A 107 -9.95 -11.39 -2.46
C LYS A 107 -9.34 -10.71 -3.68
N ASP A 108 -8.36 -9.84 -3.51
CA ASP A 108 -7.70 -9.16 -4.61
C ASP A 108 -6.78 -10.12 -5.37
N GLU A 109 -6.07 -11.02 -4.70
CA GLU A 109 -5.33 -12.13 -5.31
C GLU A 109 -6.27 -13.11 -6.02
N ARG A 110 -7.45 -13.42 -5.48
CA ARG A 110 -8.48 -14.23 -6.14
C ARG A 110 -9.13 -13.50 -7.30
N LYS A 111 -9.32 -12.19 -7.25
CA LYS A 111 -9.80 -11.39 -8.38
C LYS A 111 -8.75 -11.31 -9.47
N VAL A 112 -7.48 -11.15 -9.11
CA VAL A 112 -6.35 -11.24 -10.04
C VAL A 112 -6.26 -12.65 -10.61
N ALA A 113 -6.34 -13.70 -9.78
CA ALA A 113 -6.32 -15.09 -10.22
C ALA A 113 -7.56 -15.44 -11.06
N MET A 114 -8.75 -14.90 -10.78
CA MET A 114 -9.93 -15.02 -11.63
C MET A 114 -9.76 -14.24 -12.93
N ALA A 115 -9.14 -13.06 -12.92
CA ALA A 115 -8.79 -12.34 -14.15
C ALA A 115 -7.75 -13.13 -14.97
N THR A 116 -6.82 -13.83 -14.31
CA THR A 116 -5.83 -14.72 -14.93
C THR A 116 -6.45 -16.06 -15.36
N GLN A 117 -7.44 -16.60 -14.65
CA GLN A 117 -8.15 -17.84 -14.99
C GLN A 117 -9.21 -17.62 -16.07
N LEU A 118 -9.87 -16.46 -16.12
CA LEU A 118 -10.64 -16.03 -17.30
C LEU A 118 -9.75 -15.91 -18.53
N ALA A 119 -8.45 -15.67 -18.35
CA ALA A 119 -7.49 -15.72 -19.45
C ALA A 119 -7.10 -17.16 -19.87
N GLN A 120 -7.60 -18.21 -19.19
CA GLN A 120 -7.16 -19.61 -19.36
C GLN A 120 -8.21 -20.63 -19.87
N HIS A 121 -9.47 -20.29 -20.19
CA HIS A 121 -10.35 -21.22 -20.98
C HIS A 121 -11.53 -20.53 -21.71
N PRO A 122 -11.85 -20.93 -22.97
CA PRO A 122 -10.97 -20.95 -24.13
C PRO A 122 -10.96 -19.54 -24.75
N LYS A 123 -9.79 -18.91 -24.84
CA LYS A 123 -9.64 -17.90 -25.89
C LYS A 123 -9.87 -18.66 -27.19
N ASN A 124 -10.76 -18.16 -28.05
CA ASN A 124 -10.85 -18.61 -29.43
C ASN A 124 -9.40 -18.89 -29.91
N PRO A 125 -9.04 -20.09 -30.43
CA PRO A 125 -7.66 -20.41 -30.79
C PRO A 125 -7.01 -19.33 -31.66
N LEU A 126 -7.83 -18.63 -32.45
CA LEU A 126 -7.45 -17.44 -33.20
C LEU A 126 -7.04 -16.25 -32.31
N MET A 127 -7.77 -15.96 -31.23
CA MET A 127 -7.41 -14.92 -30.25
C MET A 127 -6.21 -15.30 -29.37
N GLU A 128 -6.01 -16.59 -29.09
CA GLU A 128 -4.80 -17.04 -28.38
C GLU A 128 -3.57 -16.91 -29.29
N SER A 129 -3.70 -17.32 -30.55
CA SER A 129 -2.67 -17.13 -31.58
C SER A 129 -2.35 -15.64 -31.80
N GLU A 130 -3.39 -14.79 -31.95
CA GLU A 130 -3.22 -13.35 -32.10
C GLU A 130 -2.56 -12.72 -30.87
N LEU A 131 -2.89 -13.18 -29.65
CA LEU A 131 -2.24 -12.70 -28.44
C LEU A 131 -0.77 -13.12 -28.37
N ILE A 132 -0.44 -14.37 -28.73
CA ILE A 132 0.96 -14.84 -28.79
C ILE A 132 1.74 -13.99 -29.79
N GLU A 133 1.19 -13.77 -30.98
CA GLU A 133 1.78 -12.93 -32.01
C GLU A 133 1.99 -11.48 -31.50
N GLN A 134 0.98 -10.88 -30.84
CA GLN A 134 1.10 -9.56 -30.23
C GLN A 134 2.19 -9.52 -29.15
N LEU A 135 2.34 -10.57 -28.35
CA LEU A 135 3.40 -10.65 -27.33
C LEU A 135 4.79 -10.74 -27.96
N GLU A 136 4.95 -11.52 -29.04
CA GLU A 136 6.19 -11.60 -29.81
C GLU A 136 6.57 -10.25 -30.41
N TYR A 137 5.62 -9.55 -31.05
CA TYR A 137 5.87 -8.20 -31.57
C TYR A 137 6.16 -7.18 -30.47
N LEU A 138 5.52 -7.30 -29.30
CA LEU A 138 5.79 -6.45 -28.15
C LEU A 138 7.20 -6.66 -27.60
N GLU A 139 7.68 -7.90 -27.55
CA GLU A 139 9.05 -8.22 -27.17
C GLU A 139 10.06 -7.63 -28.16
N VAL A 140 9.81 -7.79 -29.47
CA VAL A 140 10.65 -7.18 -30.52
C VAL A 140 10.63 -5.65 -30.42
N ALA A 141 9.46 -5.05 -30.18
CA ALA A 141 9.31 -3.61 -30.01
C ALA A 141 10.07 -3.09 -28.78
N LEU A 142 10.01 -3.83 -27.66
CA LEU A 142 10.77 -3.51 -26.46
C LEU A 142 12.28 -3.54 -26.75
N ASN A 143 12.76 -4.57 -27.44
CA ASN A 143 14.18 -4.73 -27.76
C ASN A 143 14.72 -3.67 -28.74
N ARG A 144 13.85 -2.95 -29.47
CA ARG A 144 14.23 -1.83 -30.35
C ARG A 144 14.35 -0.48 -29.65
N LEU A 145 13.87 -0.36 -28.41
CA LEU A 145 14.03 0.87 -27.61
C LEU A 145 15.47 1.05 -27.15
N SER A 146 15.79 2.25 -26.67
CA SER A 146 17.07 2.49 -26.00
C SER A 146 17.21 1.62 -24.74
N LYS A 147 18.44 1.21 -24.39
CA LYS A 147 18.70 0.37 -23.20
C LYS A 147 18.12 1.00 -21.92
N ASP A 148 18.22 2.31 -21.79
CA ASP A 148 17.68 3.02 -20.63
C ASP A 148 16.15 2.97 -20.57
N ASP A 149 15.47 3.08 -21.71
CA ASP A 149 14.01 2.99 -21.77
C ASP A 149 13.54 1.57 -21.48
N GLN A 150 14.24 0.57 -22.03
CA GLN A 150 13.98 -0.84 -21.75
C GLN A 150 14.09 -1.14 -20.26
N GLU A 151 15.19 -0.71 -19.63
CA GLU A 151 15.44 -0.96 -18.22
C GLU A 151 14.41 -0.23 -17.34
N LEU A 152 14.06 1.01 -17.67
CA LEU A 152 13.02 1.75 -16.95
C LEU A 152 11.66 1.04 -17.03
N ILE A 153 11.26 0.58 -18.23
CA ILE A 153 10.00 -0.15 -18.42
C ILE A 153 10.02 -1.48 -17.66
N ARG A 154 11.13 -2.24 -17.73
CA ARG A 154 11.29 -3.51 -17.00
C ARG A 154 11.20 -3.30 -15.49
N MET A 155 11.94 -2.34 -14.95
CA MET A 155 11.86 -1.99 -13.53
C MET A 155 10.44 -1.60 -13.10
N LYS A 156 9.74 -0.83 -13.92
CA LYS A 156 8.42 -0.33 -13.58
C LYS A 156 7.33 -1.39 -13.66
N PHE A 157 7.32 -2.21 -14.72
CA PHE A 157 6.20 -3.09 -15.04
C PHE A 157 6.48 -4.58 -14.75
N LEU A 158 7.71 -5.06 -14.99
CA LEU A 158 8.08 -6.45 -14.71
C LEU A 158 8.44 -6.62 -13.22
N TYR A 159 9.32 -5.76 -12.70
CA TYR A 159 9.78 -5.83 -11.31
C TYR A 159 8.92 -5.04 -10.33
N ARG A 160 7.90 -4.32 -10.83
CA ARG A 160 6.92 -3.54 -10.03
C ARG A 160 7.57 -2.55 -9.04
N LYS A 161 8.74 -1.99 -9.39
CA LYS A 161 9.43 -1.02 -8.54
C LYS A 161 8.68 0.32 -8.49
N THR A 162 8.72 0.97 -7.33
CA THR A 162 8.27 2.36 -7.18
C THR A 162 9.29 3.31 -7.81
N TYR A 163 8.89 4.54 -8.14
CA TYR A 163 9.83 5.53 -8.67
C TYR A 163 10.99 5.84 -7.71
N GLU A 164 10.75 5.73 -6.40
CA GLU A 164 11.80 5.95 -5.42
C GLU A 164 12.82 4.79 -5.42
N GLN A 165 12.35 3.55 -5.55
CA GLN A 165 13.23 2.38 -5.70
C GLN A 165 14.01 2.42 -7.02
N ILE A 166 13.38 2.87 -8.11
CA ILE A 166 14.04 3.09 -9.41
C ILE A 166 15.12 4.16 -9.25
N ARG A 167 14.80 5.26 -8.58
CA ARG A 167 15.74 6.35 -8.32
C ARG A 167 16.92 5.91 -7.44
N GLN A 168 16.69 5.06 -6.44
CA GLN A 168 17.76 4.44 -5.64
C GLN A 168 18.66 3.55 -6.51
N HIS A 169 18.09 2.80 -7.45
CA HIS A 169 18.87 2.03 -8.42
C HIS A 169 19.75 2.92 -9.29
N TYR A 170 19.24 4.04 -9.80
CA TYR A 170 20.06 5.04 -10.51
C TYR A 170 21.14 5.65 -9.62
N LYS A 171 20.89 5.89 -8.32
CA LYS A 171 21.92 6.38 -7.38
C LYS A 171 23.06 5.38 -7.21
N TYR A 172 22.75 4.09 -7.13
CA TYR A 172 23.76 3.04 -7.00
C TYR A 172 24.66 2.96 -8.25
N ILE A 173 24.06 3.05 -9.44
CA ILE A 173 24.80 3.07 -10.71
C ILE A 173 25.61 4.38 -10.85
N ALA A 174 25.02 5.52 -10.48
CA ALA A 174 25.69 6.83 -10.49
C ALA A 174 26.82 6.98 -9.47
N ALA A 175 26.90 6.13 -8.45
CA ALA A 175 28.08 6.06 -7.59
C ALA A 175 29.26 5.35 -8.30
N SER A 176 28.98 4.65 -9.39
CA SER A 176 29.94 3.87 -10.19
C SER A 176 30.30 4.57 -11.52
N GLU A 177 29.46 5.49 -11.99
CA GLU A 177 29.60 6.27 -13.23
C GLU A 177 29.05 7.69 -13.03
N ASP A 178 29.52 8.70 -13.78
CA ASP A 178 29.17 10.12 -13.62
C ASP A 178 27.74 10.46 -14.14
N VAL A 179 26.74 9.71 -13.66
CA VAL A 179 25.36 9.72 -14.16
C VAL A 179 24.48 10.57 -13.25
N VAL A 180 23.84 11.59 -13.81
CA VAL A 180 22.92 12.46 -13.07
C VAL A 180 21.67 11.68 -12.65
N VAL A 181 21.42 11.62 -11.33
CA VAL A 181 20.26 10.92 -10.77
C VAL A 181 18.97 11.69 -11.07
N PRO A 182 18.02 11.12 -11.84
CA PRO A 182 16.79 11.80 -12.20
C PRO A 182 15.82 11.89 -11.02
N SER A 183 15.05 12.99 -10.96
CA SER A 183 13.97 13.15 -9.98
C SER A 183 12.80 12.19 -10.28
N ALA A 184 11.94 11.93 -9.29
CA ALA A 184 10.76 11.07 -9.48
C ALA A 184 9.82 11.61 -10.57
N GLN A 185 9.69 12.94 -10.69
CA GLN A 185 8.89 13.58 -11.75
C GLN A 185 9.55 13.40 -13.12
N ALA A 186 10.88 13.51 -13.21
CA ALA A 186 11.62 13.24 -14.44
C ALA A 186 11.46 11.78 -14.88
N LEU A 187 11.52 10.82 -13.94
CA LEU A 187 11.28 9.40 -14.20
C LEU A 187 9.87 9.14 -14.75
N ARG A 188 8.82 9.75 -14.18
CA ARG A 188 7.45 9.64 -14.72
C ARG A 188 7.35 10.14 -16.15
N LYS A 189 7.94 11.31 -16.43
CA LYS A 189 7.93 11.88 -17.78
C LYS A 189 8.73 11.02 -18.76
N ARG A 190 9.85 10.43 -18.31
CA ARG A 190 10.68 9.51 -19.09
C ARG A 190 9.93 8.22 -19.40
N GLU A 191 9.24 7.63 -18.41
CA GLU A 191 8.38 6.46 -18.59
C GLU A 191 7.27 6.74 -19.61
N SER A 192 6.53 7.83 -19.46
CA SER A 192 5.45 8.17 -20.39
C SER A 192 5.95 8.27 -21.84
N ARG A 193 7.11 8.90 -22.05
CA ARG A 193 7.75 8.99 -23.36
C ARG A 193 8.27 7.62 -23.86
N ALA A 194 8.79 6.79 -22.98
CA ALA A 194 9.26 5.45 -23.31
C ALA A 194 8.10 4.54 -23.73
N LEU A 195 6.95 4.62 -23.05
CA LEU A 195 5.71 3.91 -23.42
C LEU A 195 5.14 4.41 -24.74
N GLU A 196 5.19 5.71 -24.99
CA GLU A 196 4.76 6.29 -26.27
C GLU A 196 5.64 5.79 -27.43
N ARG A 197 6.97 5.74 -27.23
CA ARG A 197 7.90 5.14 -28.19
C ARG A 197 7.64 3.65 -28.38
N LEU A 198 7.44 2.90 -27.29
CA LEU A 198 7.12 1.46 -27.34
C LEU A 198 5.87 1.22 -28.18
N ARG A 199 4.81 2.00 -27.92
CA ARG A 199 3.55 1.93 -28.67
C ARG A 199 3.76 2.19 -30.15
N LYS A 200 4.54 3.22 -30.50
CA LYS A 200 4.82 3.56 -31.90
C LYS A 200 5.53 2.41 -32.61
N VAL A 201 6.61 1.90 -32.02
CA VAL A 201 7.39 0.79 -32.61
C VAL A 201 6.55 -0.49 -32.71
N PHE A 202 5.71 -0.77 -31.71
CA PHE A 202 4.80 -1.89 -31.72
C PHE A 202 3.79 -1.78 -32.89
N LEU A 203 3.14 -0.63 -33.07
CA LEU A 203 2.18 -0.44 -34.17
C LEU A 203 2.88 -0.53 -35.54
N GLU A 204 4.06 0.05 -35.70
CA GLU A 204 4.86 -0.07 -36.94
C GLU A 204 5.18 -1.54 -37.28
N LEU A 205 5.49 -2.35 -36.27
CA LEU A 205 5.78 -3.78 -36.42
C LEU A 205 4.52 -4.60 -36.73
N TYR A 206 3.44 -4.34 -35.98
CA TYR A 206 2.20 -5.12 -36.05
C TYR A 206 1.41 -4.79 -37.34
N GLU A 207 1.22 -3.51 -37.65
CA GLU A 207 0.50 -3.07 -38.85
C GLU A 207 1.37 -3.20 -40.12
N GLY A 208 2.68 -2.96 -40.00
CA GLY A 208 3.65 -3.16 -41.09
C GLY A 208 3.92 -4.64 -41.42
N GLY A 209 3.70 -5.54 -40.45
CA GLY A 209 3.69 -6.98 -40.64
C GLY A 209 2.41 -7.47 -41.34
N ALA A 210 1.25 -6.93 -40.95
CA ALA A 210 -0.05 -7.27 -41.55
C ALA A 210 -0.16 -6.94 -43.05
N SER A 211 0.55 -5.89 -43.52
CA SER A 211 0.59 -5.54 -44.96
C SER A 211 1.47 -6.46 -45.82
N LYS A 212 2.25 -7.38 -45.24
CA LYS A 212 3.10 -8.33 -46.00
C LYS A 212 2.41 -9.68 -46.28
N PHE A 213 1.20 -9.88 -45.76
CA PHE A 213 0.44 -11.13 -45.88
C PHE A 213 -0.85 -11.00 -46.70
N TYR A 214 -1.02 -9.89 -47.44
CA TYR A 214 -2.08 -9.71 -48.44
C TYR A 214 -1.52 -9.57 -49.85
#